data_AF-A0A384DC42-F1
#
_entry.id   AF-A0A384DC42-F1
#
_cell.length_a   1.000
_cell.length_b   1.000
_cell.length_c   1.000
_cell.angle_alpha   90.00
_cell.angle_beta   90.00
_cell.angle_gamma   90.00
#
_symmetry.space_group_name_H-M   'P 1'
#
loop_
_entity.id
_entity.type
_entity.pdbx_description
1 polymer ?
#
loop_
_entity_poly.entity_id
_entity_poly.type
_entity_poly.pdbx_seq_one_letter_code
_entity_poly.pdbx_strand_id
1 'polypeptide(L)'
;MWTGLQVDQRSWDRYQAEAVHLLQQNASAAARALPEVHVLANCCILRKTWQELSQQHVPCADLGLAVQGTIQHIEDHSRDNLLPRVRALCQSLLRGHFGKKDKDLVGALQSLWQGLEGCPNMHSTPTYKRIMRSLHTVVFGEYVQALATHLRTLEPGTWEGLGVQVETDTRKLHDIFTKHGDLGLTNPQESIMGIFQSRENKSRETVDDWLASFRDRFPGYVSIQDQPCSSVDLDKEIEVKGSYCRCCC
;
A
#
# COMPACT_ATOMS: atom_id res chain seq x y z
N MET A 1 38.92 -1.36 -25.55
CA MET A 1 39.04 -2.83 -25.57
C MET A 1 38.66 -3.30 -24.17
N TRP A 2 37.44 -3.83 -24.02
CA TRP A 2 36.90 -4.28 -22.74
C TRP A 2 37.53 -5.63 -22.38
N THR A 3 38.53 -5.64 -21.50
CA THR A 3 39.06 -6.89 -20.94
C THR A 3 38.26 -7.26 -19.70
N GLY A 4 37.32 -8.18 -19.89
CA GLY A 4 36.89 -9.18 -18.92
C GLY A 4 36.36 -8.69 -17.57
N LEU A 5 35.04 -8.49 -17.49
CA LEU A 5 34.30 -8.85 -16.28
C LEU A 5 34.44 -10.37 -16.07
N GLN A 6 35.50 -10.82 -15.41
CA GLN A 6 35.52 -12.16 -14.82
C GLN A 6 34.73 -12.07 -13.51
N VAL A 7 33.40 -12.09 -13.63
CA VAL A 7 32.55 -12.37 -12.48
C VAL A 7 32.90 -13.79 -12.02
N ASP A 8 33.43 -13.93 -10.80
CA ASP A 8 33.78 -15.22 -10.20
C ASP A 8 32.58 -16.17 -10.33
N GLN A 9 32.80 -17.34 -10.94
CA GLN A 9 31.81 -18.40 -11.14
C GLN A 9 31.07 -18.72 -9.83
N ARG A 10 31.76 -18.65 -8.68
CA ARG A 10 31.15 -18.87 -7.35
C ARG A 10 30.12 -17.82 -6.97
N SER A 11 30.25 -16.59 -7.47
CA SER A 11 29.28 -15.52 -7.23
C SER A 11 28.04 -15.71 -8.09
N TRP A 12 28.20 -16.19 -9.32
CA TRP A 12 27.09 -16.60 -10.18
C TRP A 12 26.35 -17.83 -9.64
N ASP A 13 27.10 -18.85 -9.19
CA ASP A 13 26.51 -20.09 -8.67
C ASP A 13 25.71 -19.82 -7.38
N ARG A 14 26.18 -18.91 -6.52
CA ARG A 14 25.41 -18.46 -5.34
C ARG A 14 24.17 -17.67 -5.73
N TYR A 15 24.29 -16.73 -6.67
CA TYR A 15 23.12 -15.99 -7.16
C TYR A 15 22.07 -16.93 -7.74
N GLN A 16 22.49 -17.90 -8.55
CA GLN A 16 21.62 -18.91 -9.14
C GLN A 16 20.97 -19.78 -8.06
N ALA A 17 21.74 -20.25 -7.07
CA ALA A 17 21.20 -21.06 -5.97
C ALA A 17 20.17 -20.29 -5.13
N GLU A 18 20.44 -19.03 -4.81
CA GLU A 18 19.52 -18.17 -4.05
C GLU A 18 18.26 -17.84 -4.85
N ALA A 19 18.41 -17.52 -6.14
CA ALA A 19 17.30 -17.27 -7.05
C ALA A 19 16.42 -18.52 -7.22
N VAL A 20 17.03 -19.71 -7.41
CA VAL A 20 16.30 -20.98 -7.52
C VAL A 20 15.58 -21.33 -6.23
N HIS A 21 16.22 -21.17 -5.07
CA HIS A 21 15.60 -21.41 -3.77
C HIS A 21 14.39 -20.50 -3.54
N LEU A 22 14.49 -19.21 -3.86
CA LEU A 22 13.38 -18.27 -3.75
C LEU A 22 12.25 -18.59 -4.75
N LEU A 23 12.59 -18.92 -6.01
CA LEU A 23 11.61 -19.35 -7.01
C LEU A 23 10.86 -20.62 -6.56
N GLN A 24 11.54 -21.56 -5.92
CA GLN A 24 10.95 -22.80 -5.40
C GLN A 24 10.07 -22.58 -4.16
N GLN A 25 10.49 -21.76 -3.19
CA GLN A 25 9.65 -21.33 -2.06
C GLN A 25 8.37 -20.63 -2.55
N ASN A 26 8.48 -19.83 -3.62
CA ASN A 26 7.37 -19.07 -4.18
C ASN A 26 6.41 -19.92 -5.01
N ALA A 27 6.88 -20.95 -5.72
CA ALA A 27 6.03 -21.86 -6.49
C ALA A 27 5.05 -22.65 -5.61
N SER A 28 5.41 -22.95 -4.35
CA SER A 28 4.52 -23.61 -3.39
C SER A 28 3.42 -22.70 -2.79
N ALA A 29 3.53 -21.37 -2.95
CA ALA A 29 2.59 -20.38 -2.39
C ALA A 29 1.55 -19.86 -3.42
N ALA A 30 1.56 -20.39 -4.65
CA ALA A 30 0.98 -19.80 -5.85
C ALA A 30 -0.57 -19.67 -5.90
N ALA A 31 -1.32 -20.01 -4.86
CA ALA A 31 -2.78 -19.82 -4.87
C ALA A 31 -3.23 -18.40 -4.46
N ARG A 32 -2.35 -17.54 -3.90
CA ARG A 32 -2.74 -16.21 -3.36
C ARG A 32 -1.67 -15.10 -3.48
N ALA A 33 -0.55 -15.32 -4.17
CA ALA A 33 0.61 -14.42 -4.09
C ALA A 33 0.47 -13.16 -4.98
N LEU A 34 0.82 -11.99 -4.45
CA LEU A 34 0.99 -10.76 -5.24
C LEU A 34 2.35 -10.80 -5.94
N PRO A 35 2.42 -10.94 -7.28
CA PRO A 35 3.68 -11.10 -7.99
C PRO A 35 4.63 -9.89 -7.81
N GLU A 36 4.08 -8.71 -7.58
CA GLU A 36 4.84 -7.48 -7.35
C GLU A 36 5.72 -7.59 -6.10
N VAL A 37 5.25 -8.28 -5.06
CA VAL A 37 6.03 -8.53 -3.83
C VAL A 37 7.30 -9.33 -4.14
N HIS A 38 7.20 -10.31 -5.04
CA HIS A 38 8.35 -11.12 -5.46
C HIS A 38 9.34 -10.33 -6.32
N VAL A 39 8.85 -9.45 -7.18
CA VAL A 39 9.74 -8.57 -7.98
C VAL A 39 10.51 -7.63 -7.06
N LEU A 40 9.85 -7.05 -6.06
CA LEU A 40 10.48 -6.17 -5.07
C LEU A 40 11.57 -6.87 -4.24
N ALA A 41 11.31 -8.11 -3.83
CA ALA A 41 12.29 -8.99 -3.22
C ALA A 41 13.54 -9.17 -4.10
N ASN A 42 13.34 -9.48 -5.38
CA ASN A 42 14.43 -9.70 -6.34
C ASN A 42 15.26 -8.43 -6.56
N CYS A 43 14.62 -7.25 -6.62
CA CYS A 43 15.32 -5.97 -6.72
C CYS A 43 16.31 -5.73 -5.56
N CYS A 44 15.96 -6.14 -4.34
CA CYS A 44 16.85 -6.03 -3.18
C CYS A 44 18.08 -6.91 -3.32
N ILE A 45 17.90 -8.15 -3.80
CA ILE A 45 19.01 -9.08 -4.07
C ILE A 45 19.92 -8.48 -5.15
N LEU A 46 19.34 -8.04 -6.28
CA LEU A 46 20.10 -7.42 -7.36
C LEU A 46 20.92 -6.22 -6.88
N ARG A 47 20.36 -5.37 -6.02
CA ARG A 47 21.06 -4.23 -5.45
C ARG A 47 22.25 -4.66 -4.58
N LYS A 48 22.05 -5.65 -3.71
CA LYS A 48 23.12 -6.18 -2.85
C LYS A 48 24.23 -6.85 -3.68
N THR A 49 23.85 -7.70 -4.63
CA THR A 49 24.80 -8.35 -5.55
C THR A 49 25.58 -7.31 -6.35
N TRP A 50 24.92 -6.27 -6.86
CA TRP A 50 25.59 -5.19 -7.57
C TRP A 50 26.59 -4.43 -6.68
N GLN A 51 26.23 -4.15 -5.42
CA GLN A 51 27.13 -3.52 -4.46
C GLN A 51 28.37 -4.38 -4.18
N GLU A 52 28.20 -5.68 -3.97
CA GLU A 52 29.30 -6.63 -3.76
C GLU A 52 30.22 -6.70 -4.99
N LEU A 53 29.65 -6.78 -6.20
CA LEU A 53 30.41 -6.78 -7.45
C LEU A 53 31.19 -5.47 -7.64
N SER A 54 30.57 -4.34 -7.31
CA SER A 54 31.18 -3.01 -7.43
C SER A 54 32.30 -2.76 -6.41
N GLN A 55 32.32 -3.50 -5.30
CA GLN A 55 33.43 -3.48 -4.34
C GLN A 55 34.61 -4.32 -4.82
N GLN A 56 34.33 -5.42 -5.53
CA GLN A 56 35.36 -6.32 -6.06
C GLN A 56 35.98 -5.80 -7.38
N HIS A 57 35.23 -5.01 -8.14
CA HIS A 57 35.63 -4.47 -9.43
C HIS A 57 35.22 -3.01 -9.52
N VAL A 58 36.12 -2.12 -9.95
CA VAL A 58 35.78 -0.71 -10.19
C VAL A 58 34.90 -0.64 -11.45
N PRO A 59 33.57 -0.45 -11.33
CA PRO A 59 32.72 -0.36 -12.50
C PRO A 59 32.91 1.01 -13.14
N CYS A 60 32.61 1.11 -14.44
CA CYS A 60 32.39 2.42 -15.04
C CYS A 60 31.23 3.12 -14.32
N ALA A 61 31.38 4.41 -14.00
CA ALA A 61 30.38 5.19 -13.27
C ALA A 61 29.00 5.17 -13.97
N ASP A 62 28.99 5.23 -15.30
CA ASP A 62 27.76 5.19 -16.11
C ASP A 62 27.00 3.88 -15.95
N LEU A 63 27.71 2.76 -15.83
CA LEU A 63 27.11 1.45 -15.61
C LEU A 63 26.49 1.36 -14.21
N GLY A 64 27.15 1.92 -13.19
CA GLY A 64 26.61 2.00 -11.83
C GLY A 64 25.30 2.79 -11.78
N LEU A 65 25.25 3.94 -12.44
CA LEU A 65 24.03 4.75 -12.54
C LEU A 65 22.92 4.02 -13.30
N ALA A 66 23.25 3.37 -14.42
CA ALA A 66 22.27 2.63 -15.23
C ALA A 66 21.64 1.45 -14.46
N VAL A 67 22.44 0.68 -13.72
CA VAL A 67 21.94 -0.46 -12.92
C VAL A 67 21.05 0.04 -11.77
N GLN A 68 21.46 1.06 -11.02
CA GLN A 68 20.63 1.62 -9.95
C GLN A 68 19.33 2.23 -10.48
N GLY A 69 19.39 2.94 -11.62
CA GLY A 69 18.21 3.49 -12.27
C GLY A 69 17.23 2.42 -12.73
N THR A 70 17.73 1.32 -13.30
CA THR A 70 16.89 0.18 -13.73
C THR A 70 16.21 -0.49 -12.53
N ILE A 71 16.96 -0.76 -11.46
CA ILE A 71 16.39 -1.35 -10.23
C ILE A 71 15.32 -0.43 -9.65
N GLN A 72 15.58 0.88 -9.56
CA GLN A 72 14.63 1.86 -9.04
C GLN A 72 13.35 1.91 -9.89
N HIS A 73 13.48 1.87 -11.22
CA HIS A 73 12.33 1.86 -12.12
C HIS A 73 11.44 0.62 -11.91
N ILE A 74 12.04 -0.56 -11.76
CA ILE A 74 11.30 -1.81 -11.49
C ILE A 74 10.62 -1.74 -10.13
N GLU A 75 11.28 -1.19 -9.11
CA GLU A 75 10.71 -1.02 -7.76
C GLU A 75 9.50 -0.07 -7.77
N ASP A 76 9.62 1.08 -8.43
CA ASP A 76 8.52 2.04 -8.54
C ASP A 76 7.35 1.45 -9.33
N HIS A 77 7.60 0.79 -10.46
CA HIS A 77 6.56 0.12 -11.24
C HIS A 77 5.85 -0.99 -10.44
N SER A 78 6.61 -1.79 -9.70
CA SER A 78 6.05 -2.85 -8.86
C SER A 78 5.20 -2.28 -7.72
N ARG A 79 5.65 -1.19 -7.10
CA ARG A 79 4.85 -0.46 -6.09
C ARG A 79 3.55 0.06 -6.70
N ASP A 80 3.61 0.72 -7.85
CA ASP A 80 2.46 1.37 -8.48
C ASP A 80 1.39 0.35 -8.93
N ASN A 81 1.79 -0.89 -9.21
CA ASN A 81 0.86 -2.00 -9.45
C ASN A 81 0.37 -2.69 -8.16
N LEU A 82 1.23 -2.75 -7.14
CA LEU A 82 0.91 -3.38 -5.85
C LEU A 82 -0.16 -2.59 -5.08
N LEU A 83 -0.02 -1.27 -4.97
CA LEU A 83 -0.89 -0.44 -4.13
C LEU A 83 -2.37 -0.51 -4.54
N PRO A 84 -2.75 -0.42 -5.84
CA PRO A 84 -4.15 -0.58 -6.25
C PRO A 84 -4.73 -1.96 -5.95
N ARG A 85 -3.93 -3.04 -6.07
CA ARG A 85 -4.37 -4.41 -5.73
C ARG A 85 -4.65 -4.55 -4.24
N VAL A 86 -3.75 -4.04 -3.40
CA VAL A 86 -3.91 -4.03 -1.94
C VAL A 86 -5.12 -3.18 -1.55
N ARG A 87 -5.31 -2.01 -2.17
CA ARG A 87 -6.51 -1.19 -2.00
C ARG A 87 -7.79 -1.97 -2.30
N ALA A 88 -7.89 -2.61 -3.47
CA ALA A 88 -9.06 -3.39 -3.86
C ALA A 88 -9.33 -4.56 -2.89
N LEU A 89 -8.27 -5.21 -2.41
CA LEU A 89 -8.37 -6.25 -1.38
C LEU A 89 -8.92 -5.68 -0.07
N CYS A 90 -8.37 -4.57 0.43
CA CYS A 90 -8.86 -3.89 1.62
C CYS A 90 -10.34 -3.52 1.47
N GLN A 91 -10.74 -2.92 0.36
CA GLN A 91 -12.14 -2.56 0.09
C GLN A 91 -13.07 -3.78 0.10
N SER A 92 -12.64 -4.92 -0.44
CA SER A 92 -13.40 -6.17 -0.44
C SER A 92 -13.56 -6.77 0.96
N LEU A 93 -12.49 -6.75 1.75
CA LEU A 93 -12.46 -7.26 3.13
C LEU A 93 -13.27 -6.36 4.06
N LEU A 94 -13.10 -5.04 3.93
CA LEU A 94 -13.79 -4.04 4.75
C LEU A 94 -15.27 -3.89 4.40
N ARG A 95 -15.70 -4.37 3.22
CA ARG A 95 -17.11 -4.37 2.83
C ARG A 95 -17.96 -5.16 3.83
N GLY A 96 -18.71 -4.41 4.65
CA GLY A 96 -19.58 -4.93 5.70
C GLY A 96 -18.86 -5.38 6.97
N HIS A 97 -17.54 -5.15 7.08
CA HIS A 97 -16.72 -5.56 8.24
C HIS A 97 -17.20 -5.01 9.58
N PHE A 98 -17.66 -3.76 9.58
CA PHE A 98 -18.17 -3.10 10.78
C PHE A 98 -19.63 -3.47 11.10
N GLY A 99 -20.41 -3.93 10.12
CA GLY A 99 -21.83 -4.27 10.30
C GLY A 99 -22.10 -5.77 10.51
N LYS A 100 -21.17 -6.64 10.10
CA LYS A 100 -21.22 -8.08 10.34
C LYS A 100 -20.00 -8.44 11.16
N LYS A 101 -20.21 -9.04 12.35
CA LYS A 101 -19.13 -9.76 13.03
C LYS A 101 -18.64 -10.82 12.07
N ASP A 102 -17.42 -10.62 11.56
CA ASP A 102 -16.62 -11.57 10.79
C ASP A 102 -16.49 -11.30 9.28
N LYS A 103 -15.39 -10.61 8.95
CA LYS A 103 -14.36 -11.11 8.04
C LYS A 103 -13.02 -10.88 8.74
N ASP A 104 -12.15 -11.88 8.80
CA ASP A 104 -10.81 -11.74 9.41
C ASP A 104 -9.88 -10.87 8.54
N LEU A 105 -10.11 -9.55 8.59
CA LEU A 105 -9.30 -8.52 7.93
C LEU A 105 -7.82 -8.69 8.28
N VAL A 106 -7.55 -8.95 9.56
CA VAL A 106 -6.18 -9.12 10.08
C VAL A 106 -5.54 -10.36 9.48
N GLY A 107 -6.22 -11.52 9.47
CA GLY A 107 -5.67 -12.75 8.89
C GLY A 107 -5.45 -12.68 7.38
N ALA A 108 -6.35 -12.01 6.65
CA ALA A 108 -6.20 -11.80 5.21
C ALA A 108 -5.01 -10.87 4.89
N LEU A 109 -4.83 -9.79 5.65
CA LEU A 109 -3.67 -8.91 5.52
C LEU A 109 -2.39 -9.57 6.02
N GLN A 110 -2.44 -10.36 7.09
CA GLN A 110 -1.28 -11.10 7.59
C GLN A 110 -0.77 -12.12 6.56
N SER A 111 -1.67 -12.81 5.86
CA SER A 111 -1.31 -13.69 4.75
C SER A 111 -0.61 -12.93 3.62
N LEU A 112 -1.02 -11.68 3.37
CA LEU A 112 -0.35 -10.80 2.41
C LEU A 112 1.07 -10.45 2.86
N TRP A 113 1.22 -10.08 4.14
CA TRP A 113 2.51 -9.69 4.70
C TRP A 113 3.49 -10.84 4.81
N GLN A 114 3.03 -12.07 5.06
CA GLN A 114 3.88 -13.27 5.00
C GLN A 114 4.62 -13.41 3.66
N GLY A 115 4.03 -12.98 2.54
CA GLY A 115 4.71 -12.93 1.25
C GLY A 115 5.88 -11.92 1.22
N LEU A 116 5.80 -10.83 1.98
CA LEU A 116 6.85 -9.85 2.17
C LEU A 116 7.89 -10.27 3.23
N GLU A 117 7.51 -11.13 4.18
CA GLU A 117 8.39 -11.70 5.21
C GLU A 117 9.44 -12.68 4.67
N GLY A 118 9.22 -13.26 3.48
CA GLY A 118 10.14 -14.21 2.85
C GLY A 118 11.49 -13.62 2.42
N CYS A 119 11.75 -12.35 2.69
CA CYS A 119 12.98 -11.65 2.28
C CYS A 119 13.62 -10.89 3.45
N PRO A 120 14.22 -11.59 4.42
CA PRO A 120 14.77 -10.98 5.64
C PRO A 120 15.84 -9.90 5.38
N ASN A 121 16.57 -10.01 4.26
CA ASN A 121 17.57 -9.02 3.85
C ASN A 121 16.96 -7.69 3.34
N MET A 122 15.64 -7.65 3.08
CA MET A 122 14.94 -6.49 2.52
C MET A 122 14.56 -5.47 3.59
N HIS A 123 14.33 -5.89 4.83
CA HIS A 123 13.75 -5.05 5.90
C HIS A 123 14.60 -3.83 6.29
N SER A 124 15.91 -3.88 6.06
CA SER A 124 16.84 -2.77 6.34
C SER A 124 16.98 -1.78 5.18
N THR A 125 16.41 -2.07 4.00
CA THR A 125 16.59 -1.23 2.81
C THR A 125 15.68 0.00 2.82
N PRO A 126 16.14 1.17 2.32
CA PRO A 126 15.28 2.34 2.14
C PRO A 126 14.07 2.08 1.24
N THR A 127 14.22 1.21 0.23
CA THR A 127 13.12 0.80 -0.66
C THR A 127 12.02 0.10 0.10
N TYR A 128 12.35 -0.89 0.94
CA TYR A 128 11.36 -1.58 1.77
C TYR A 128 10.60 -0.63 2.67
N LYS A 129 11.31 0.28 3.34
CA LYS A 129 10.67 1.31 4.19
C LYS A 129 9.69 2.16 3.40
N ARG A 130 10.03 2.57 2.17
CA ARG A 130 9.14 3.33 1.29
C ARG A 130 7.88 2.53 0.93
N ILE A 131 8.04 1.27 0.53
CA ILE A 131 6.92 0.40 0.16
C ILE A 131 6.01 0.15 1.35
N MET A 132 6.56 -0.23 2.50
CA MET A 132 5.79 -0.45 3.72
C MET A 132 5.04 0.81 4.16
N ARG A 133 5.64 1.99 4.02
CA ARG A 133 4.97 3.27 4.30
C ARG A 133 3.79 3.51 3.35
N SER A 134 3.97 3.26 2.06
CA SER A 134 2.87 3.38 1.08
C SER A 134 1.75 2.39 1.38
N LEU A 135 2.09 1.15 1.73
CA LEU A 135 1.12 0.12 2.10
C LEU A 135 0.37 0.45 3.38
N HIS A 136 1.08 0.92 4.42
CA HIS A 136 0.49 1.39 5.66
C HIS A 136 -0.53 2.51 5.40
N THR A 137 -0.14 3.47 4.55
CA THR A 137 -1.00 4.59 4.14
C THR A 137 -2.27 4.10 3.44
N VAL A 138 -2.14 3.16 2.49
CA VAL A 138 -3.30 2.58 1.78
C VAL A 138 -4.20 1.80 2.73
N VAL A 139 -3.65 0.90 3.55
CA VAL A 139 -4.45 0.02 4.43
C VAL A 139 -5.23 0.83 5.45
N PHE A 140 -4.58 1.73 6.18
CA PHE A 140 -5.26 2.58 7.15
C PHE A 140 -6.20 3.59 6.48
N GLY A 141 -5.86 4.06 5.28
CA GLY A 141 -6.71 4.89 4.45
C GLY A 141 -8.05 4.25 4.12
N GLU A 142 -8.01 3.03 3.55
CA GLU A 142 -9.23 2.27 3.23
C GLU A 142 -10.00 1.90 4.50
N TYR A 143 -9.29 1.58 5.60
CA TYR A 143 -9.91 1.30 6.89
C TYR A 143 -10.72 2.50 7.42
N VAL A 144 -10.13 3.69 7.42
CA VAL A 144 -10.77 4.94 7.84
C VAL A 144 -11.96 5.28 6.94
N GLN A 145 -11.80 5.14 5.62
CA GLN A 145 -12.88 5.41 4.68
C GLN A 145 -14.06 4.44 4.86
N ALA A 146 -13.78 3.15 5.07
CA ALA A 146 -14.81 2.15 5.33
C ALA A 146 -15.50 2.39 6.69
N LEU A 147 -14.76 2.79 7.72
CA LEU A 147 -15.31 3.16 9.01
C LEU A 147 -16.23 4.38 8.88
N ALA A 148 -15.75 5.45 8.24
CA ALA A 148 -16.54 6.65 7.98
C ALA A 148 -17.84 6.30 7.24
N THR A 149 -17.75 5.51 6.18
CA THR A 149 -18.91 5.05 5.40
C THR A 149 -19.90 4.30 6.29
N HIS A 150 -19.43 3.39 7.15
CA HIS A 150 -20.31 2.65 8.04
C HIS A 150 -20.97 3.55 9.11
N LEU A 151 -20.20 4.42 9.76
CA LEU A 151 -20.72 5.34 10.79
C LEU A 151 -21.82 6.24 10.23
N ARG A 152 -21.70 6.68 8.96
CA ARG A 152 -22.75 7.46 8.27
C ARG A 152 -24.05 6.69 8.04
N THR A 153 -24.03 5.35 8.07
CA THR A 153 -25.22 4.51 7.90
C THR A 153 -25.92 4.18 9.22
N LEU A 154 -25.28 4.44 10.36
CA LEU A 154 -25.83 4.14 11.67
C LEU A 154 -26.76 5.25 12.16
N GLU A 155 -27.76 4.88 12.94
CA GLU A 155 -28.60 5.86 13.62
C GLU A 155 -27.80 6.63 14.69
N PRO A 156 -28.08 7.93 14.90
CA PRO A 156 -27.39 8.70 15.93
C PRO A 156 -27.46 8.01 17.29
N GLY A 157 -26.29 7.83 17.91
CA GLY A 157 -26.19 7.19 19.24
C GLY A 157 -25.95 5.68 19.23
N THR A 158 -26.07 4.98 18.09
CA THR A 158 -25.94 3.51 18.01
C THR A 158 -24.51 2.99 17.83
N TRP A 159 -23.48 3.81 18.06
CA TRP A 159 -22.08 3.41 17.87
C TRP A 159 -21.52 2.51 19.00
N GLU A 160 -22.38 1.99 19.88
CA GLU A 160 -21.99 1.17 21.03
C GLU A 160 -21.31 -0.13 20.56
N GLY A 161 -20.17 -0.46 21.17
CA GLY A 161 -19.40 -1.68 20.87
C GLY A 161 -18.43 -1.57 19.69
N LEU A 162 -18.63 -0.63 18.75
CA LEU A 162 -17.71 -0.44 17.61
C LEU A 162 -16.32 0.00 18.04
N GLY A 163 -16.21 0.83 19.10
CA GLY A 163 -14.91 1.31 19.59
C GLY A 163 -13.95 0.17 19.96
N VAL A 164 -14.45 -0.89 20.62
CA VAL A 164 -13.62 -2.04 21.04
C VAL A 164 -13.13 -2.83 19.82
N GLN A 165 -14.00 -3.01 18.81
CA GLN A 165 -13.61 -3.64 17.54
C GLN A 165 -12.55 -2.78 16.84
N VAL A 166 -12.80 -1.49 16.69
CA VAL A 166 -11.89 -0.58 15.99
C VAL A 166 -10.53 -0.51 16.66
N GLU A 167 -10.49 -0.39 17.99
CA GLU A 167 -9.25 -0.39 18.76
C GLU A 167 -8.46 -1.68 18.56
N THR A 168 -9.14 -2.83 18.59
CA THR A 168 -8.53 -4.14 18.40
C THR A 168 -7.95 -4.28 16.99
N ASP A 169 -8.72 -3.90 15.97
CA ASP A 169 -8.32 -3.97 14.58
C ASP A 169 -7.13 -3.05 14.30
N THR A 170 -7.19 -1.78 14.71
CA THR A 170 -6.10 -0.81 14.48
C THR A 170 -4.80 -1.23 15.17
N ARG A 171 -4.89 -1.83 16.37
CA ARG A 171 -3.74 -2.33 17.09
C ARG A 171 -3.09 -3.50 16.35
N LYS A 172 -3.88 -4.51 15.98
CA LYS A 172 -3.39 -5.68 15.23
C LYS A 172 -2.80 -5.29 13.88
N LEU A 173 -3.43 -4.34 13.18
CA LEU A 173 -2.89 -3.79 11.93
C LEU A 173 -1.56 -3.08 12.17
N HIS A 174 -1.44 -2.28 13.23
CA HIS A 174 -0.19 -1.60 13.56
C HIS A 174 0.91 -2.61 13.90
N ASP A 175 0.62 -3.61 14.72
CA ASP A 175 1.56 -4.68 15.11
C ASP A 175 2.13 -5.41 13.89
N ILE A 176 1.29 -5.66 12.89
CA ILE A 176 1.69 -6.26 11.61
C ILE A 176 2.76 -5.40 10.90
N PHE A 177 2.58 -4.08 10.86
CA PHE A 177 3.51 -3.16 10.18
C PHE A 177 4.79 -2.91 10.97
N THR A 178 4.76 -3.05 12.30
CA THR A 178 5.92 -2.82 13.18
C THR A 178 6.68 -4.09 13.56
N LYS A 179 6.16 -5.28 13.22
CA LYS A 179 6.76 -6.59 13.51
C LYS A 179 8.25 -6.71 13.15
N HIS A 180 8.68 -6.01 12.10
CA HIS A 180 10.06 -6.08 11.56
C HIS A 180 10.94 -4.89 11.92
N GLY A 181 10.52 -4.10 12.92
CA GLY A 181 11.25 -2.95 13.44
C GLY A 181 10.54 -1.63 13.21
N ASP A 182 11.12 -0.55 13.75
CA ASP A 182 10.57 0.79 13.60
C ASP A 182 10.78 1.33 12.18
N LEU A 183 9.67 1.48 11.47
CA LEU A 183 9.61 2.04 10.12
C LEU A 183 9.40 3.57 10.12
N GLY A 184 9.36 4.19 11.31
CA GLY A 184 9.01 5.60 11.48
C GLY A 184 7.59 5.88 11.00
N LEU A 185 6.67 4.94 11.22
CA LEU A 185 5.27 5.05 10.81
C LEU A 185 4.51 5.79 11.90
N THR A 186 3.83 6.88 11.52
CA THR A 186 2.90 7.55 12.42
C THR A 186 1.76 6.59 12.75
N ASN A 187 1.55 6.30 14.03
CA ASN A 187 0.43 5.46 14.46
C ASN A 187 -0.88 6.29 14.40
N PRO A 188 -1.84 5.97 13.51
CA PRO A 188 -3.07 6.74 13.40
C PRO A 188 -4.12 6.33 14.45
N GLN A 189 -3.86 5.30 15.27
CA GLN A 189 -4.83 4.69 16.18
C GLN A 189 -5.54 5.72 17.07
N GLU A 190 -4.81 6.60 17.74
CA GLU A 190 -5.45 7.61 18.63
C GLU A 190 -6.39 8.54 17.85
N SER A 191 -6.00 8.95 16.64
CA SER A 191 -6.82 9.81 15.79
C SER A 191 -8.03 9.07 15.20
N ILE A 192 -7.90 7.77 14.94
CA ILE A 192 -9.02 6.91 14.55
C ILE A 192 -9.99 6.75 15.72
N MET A 193 -9.48 6.49 16.93
CA MET A 193 -10.29 6.31 18.12
C MET A 193 -10.98 7.61 18.58
N GLY A 194 -10.46 8.77 18.20
CA GLY A 194 -11.03 10.08 18.52
C GLY A 194 -12.50 10.24 18.14
N ILE A 195 -12.97 9.58 17.07
CA ILE A 195 -14.39 9.63 16.66
C ILE A 195 -15.33 9.07 17.73
N PHE A 196 -14.88 8.09 18.52
CA PHE A 196 -15.70 7.48 19.57
C PHE A 196 -15.63 8.22 20.90
N GLN A 197 -14.65 9.11 21.07
CA GLN A 197 -14.44 9.88 22.31
C GLN A 197 -15.29 11.15 22.35
N SER A 198 -15.80 11.63 21.20
CA SER A 198 -16.70 12.78 21.15
C SER A 198 -18.03 12.44 21.84
N ARG A 199 -18.44 13.32 22.77
CA ARG A 199 -19.76 13.30 23.42
C ARG A 199 -20.82 14.05 22.62
N GLU A 200 -20.42 14.69 21.52
CA GLU A 200 -21.35 15.42 20.64
C GLU A 200 -22.31 14.45 19.94
N ASN A 201 -23.39 14.99 19.38
CA ASN A 201 -24.35 14.22 18.61
C ASN A 201 -23.62 13.45 17.52
N LYS A 202 -23.61 12.11 17.62
CA LYS A 202 -23.02 11.17 16.67
C LYS A 202 -23.79 11.21 15.34
N SER A 203 -23.63 12.29 14.60
CA SER A 203 -24.31 12.60 13.36
C SER A 203 -23.38 12.40 12.16
N ARG A 204 -23.94 12.51 10.95
CA ARG A 204 -23.16 12.49 9.71
C ARG A 204 -22.14 13.63 9.65
N GLU A 205 -22.49 14.81 10.14
CA GLU A 205 -21.61 15.99 10.17
C GLU A 205 -20.37 15.73 11.04
N THR A 206 -20.55 15.11 12.21
CA THR A 206 -19.43 14.73 13.09
C THR A 206 -18.46 13.76 12.40
N VAL A 207 -18.96 12.85 11.57
CA VAL A 207 -18.10 11.94 10.78
C VAL A 207 -17.34 12.71 9.70
N ASP A 208 -17.97 13.67 9.05
CA ASP A 208 -17.35 14.47 7.99
C ASP A 208 -16.26 15.41 8.55
N ASP A 209 -16.51 16.05 9.70
CA ASP A 209 -15.54 16.89 10.41
C ASP A 209 -14.35 16.07 10.92
N TRP A 210 -14.62 14.89 11.49
CA TRP A 210 -13.55 13.97 11.90
C TRP A 210 -12.71 13.52 10.70
N LEU A 211 -13.33 13.17 9.57
CA LEU A 211 -12.61 12.73 8.38
C LEU A 211 -11.81 13.87 7.75
N ALA A 212 -12.28 15.11 7.81
CA ALA A 212 -11.52 16.30 7.42
C ALA A 212 -10.30 16.49 8.35
N SER A 213 -10.50 16.48 9.67
CA SER A 213 -9.39 16.61 10.63
C SER A 213 -8.37 15.47 10.53
N PHE A 214 -8.83 14.26 10.22
CA PHE A 214 -7.95 13.11 9.98
C PHE A 214 -7.10 13.32 8.72
N ARG A 215 -7.69 13.83 7.62
CA ARG A 215 -6.95 14.16 6.39
C ARG A 215 -5.87 15.20 6.60
N ASP A 216 -6.16 16.22 7.40
CA ASP A 216 -5.20 17.29 7.70
C ASP A 216 -4.00 16.77 8.51
N ARG A 217 -4.25 15.85 9.46
CA ARG A 217 -3.20 15.23 10.27
C ARG A 217 -2.41 14.14 9.54
N PHE A 218 -3.06 13.42 8.63
CA PHE A 218 -2.50 12.27 7.91
C PHE A 218 -2.64 12.46 6.39
N PRO A 219 -1.91 13.42 5.80
CA PRO A 219 -1.97 13.66 4.37
C PRO A 219 -1.59 12.41 3.59
N GLY A 220 -2.43 12.05 2.60
CA GLY A 220 -2.23 10.88 1.74
C GLY A 220 -2.92 9.60 2.18
N TYR A 221 -3.46 9.52 3.40
CA TYR A 221 -4.20 8.34 3.86
C TYR A 221 -5.56 8.23 3.19
N VAL A 222 -6.30 9.34 3.09
CA VAL A 222 -7.62 9.34 2.46
C VAL A 222 -7.51 10.00 1.09
N SER A 223 -7.88 9.28 0.03
CA SER A 223 -7.94 9.81 -1.33
C SER A 223 -9.09 10.80 -1.48
N ILE A 224 -8.89 11.88 -2.24
CA ILE A 224 -9.90 12.92 -2.51
C ILE A 224 -11.01 12.42 -3.46
N GLN A 225 -10.89 11.20 -4.00
CA GLN A 225 -11.75 10.72 -5.11
C GLN A 225 -13.22 10.43 -4.77
N ASP A 226 -13.66 10.50 -3.50
CA ASP A 226 -15.06 10.27 -3.12
C ASP A 226 -15.84 11.55 -2.82
N GLN A 227 -15.62 12.61 -3.61
CA GLN A 227 -16.61 13.68 -3.69
C GLN A 227 -17.58 13.28 -4.82
N PRO A 228 -18.85 12.95 -4.53
CA PRO A 228 -19.83 12.81 -5.59
C PRO A 228 -19.87 14.18 -6.28
N CYS A 229 -19.56 14.23 -7.57
CA CYS A 229 -19.93 15.40 -8.37
C CYS A 229 -21.42 15.59 -8.14
N SER A 230 -21.79 16.62 -7.37
CA SER A 230 -23.18 17.01 -7.21
C SER A 230 -23.74 17.21 -8.61
N SER A 231 -24.76 16.44 -8.96
CA SER A 231 -25.64 16.72 -10.08
C SER A 231 -26.18 18.13 -9.88
N VAL A 232 -25.55 19.11 -10.49
CA VAL A 232 -26.17 20.41 -10.69
C VAL A 232 -27.12 20.22 -11.85
N ASP A 233 -28.40 20.10 -11.52
CA ASP A 233 -29.50 20.34 -12.44
C ASP A 233 -29.24 21.66 -13.17
N LEU A 234 -29.03 21.56 -14.47
CA LEU A 234 -29.05 22.69 -15.39
C LEU A 234 -30.09 22.37 -16.47
N ASP A 235 -31.33 22.28 -16.02
CA ASP A 235 -32.48 22.71 -16.81
C ASP A 235 -32.35 24.22 -17.07
N LYS A 236 -31.64 24.56 -18.14
CA LYS A 236 -31.90 25.78 -18.90
C LYS A 236 -31.84 25.46 -20.38
N GLU A 237 -33.02 25.28 -20.95
CA GLU A 237 -33.31 25.57 -22.35
C GLU A 237 -32.59 26.84 -22.80
N ILE A 238 -31.66 26.71 -23.75
CA ILE A 238 -31.48 27.71 -24.80
C ILE A 238 -31.32 26.95 -26.11
N GLU A 239 -32.43 26.88 -26.83
CA GLU A 239 -32.52 26.48 -28.21
C GLU A 239 -31.99 27.62 -29.10
N VAL A 240 -30.74 27.56 -29.60
CA VAL A 240 -30.33 28.32 -30.78
C VAL A 240 -29.33 27.55 -31.64
N LYS A 241 -29.85 26.99 -32.74
CA LYS A 241 -29.27 26.84 -34.08
C LYS A 241 -27.73 26.78 -34.24
N GLY A 242 -27.27 25.60 -34.65
CA GLY A 242 -26.51 25.39 -35.89
C GLY A 242 -25.06 25.88 -35.95
N SER A 243 -24.10 24.95 -36.00
CA SER A 243 -23.19 24.79 -37.15
C SER A 243 -22.25 23.60 -36.91
N TYR A 244 -22.07 22.79 -37.94
CA TYR A 244 -21.00 21.80 -38.09
C TYR A 244 -19.61 22.42 -37.87
N CYS A 245 -18.67 21.64 -37.32
CA CYS A 245 -17.37 21.43 -37.99
C CYS A 245 -16.64 20.17 -37.52
N ARG A 246 -16.16 19.41 -38.51
CA ARG A 246 -15.23 18.28 -38.43
C ARG A 246 -13.82 18.78 -38.08
N CYS A 247 -13.02 17.98 -37.39
CA CYS A 247 -11.84 17.31 -37.98
C CYS A 247 -10.94 16.66 -36.92
N CYS A 248 -10.46 15.47 -37.28
CA CYS A 248 -9.35 14.73 -36.70
C CYS A 248 -8.02 15.50 -36.81
N CYS A 249 -7.14 15.27 -35.83
CA CYS A 249 -5.73 14.90 -36.00
C CYS A 249 -5.38 13.95 -34.85
#